data_AF-A0A672FR97-F1
#
_entry.id   AF-A0A672FR97-F1
#
_cell.length_a   1.000
_cell.length_b   1.000
_cell.length_c   1.000
_cell.angle_alpha   90.00
_cell.angle_beta   90.00
_cell.angle_gamma   90.00
#
_symmetry.space_group_name_H-M   'P 1'
#
loop_
_entity.id
_entity.type
_entity.pdbx_description
1 polymer ?
#
loop_
_entity_poly.entity_id
_entity_poly.type
_entity_poly.pdbx_seq_one_letter_code
_entity_poly.pdbx_strand_id
1 'polypeptide(L)'
;MSDMEEDAVLSDVDGDEETKEVTDEDKVNKRHCKYLFTFYMMCQGLSLLCRTANRLAHAFVKLDLKDKGLNDIAAISSYIHIRFLDLSNNLLTDLSPLSSLTHLLWLKASGSVWQPFTQLTYLQWLSIAANRLTVNPRTCYLITLHSSLKGNGIQDMTGFQSVCFTNLVTLELRGNHLTTTAGIDLPNLKRLYLVTKAL
;
A
#
# COMPACT_ATOMS: atom_id res chain seq x y z
N MET A 1 -35.13 68.95 -29.51
CA MET A 1 -34.89 67.91 -28.48
C MET A 1 -33.46 67.42 -28.70
N SER A 2 -32.54 68.15 -28.09
CA SER A 2 -31.19 67.73 -27.70
C SER A 2 -31.23 67.37 -26.21
N ASP A 3 -30.11 66.86 -25.68
CA ASP A 3 -29.74 66.62 -24.26
C ASP A 3 -29.63 65.11 -23.98
N MET A 4 -28.42 64.52 -23.90
CA MET A 4 -27.42 64.48 -22.80
C MET A 4 -27.81 63.57 -21.64
N GLU A 5 -26.93 62.60 -21.34
CA GLU A 5 -26.54 61.99 -20.03
C GLU A 5 -25.99 60.58 -20.32
N GLU A 6 -24.68 60.32 -20.27
CA GLU A 6 -23.76 60.24 -19.11
C GLU A 6 -24.01 58.97 -18.28
N ASP A 7 -23.06 58.03 -18.33
CA ASP A 7 -22.62 57.25 -17.16
C ASP A 7 -21.38 56.40 -17.52
N ALA A 8 -20.22 57.00 -17.27
CA ALA A 8 -18.97 56.28 -17.08
C ALA A 8 -18.84 56.00 -15.59
N VAL A 9 -18.90 54.73 -15.19
CA VAL A 9 -18.53 54.31 -13.83
C VAL A 9 -17.33 53.38 -13.93
N LEU A 10 -16.17 53.93 -13.58
CA LEU A 10 -15.00 53.21 -13.11
C LEU A 10 -15.31 52.66 -11.71
N SER A 11 -15.06 51.37 -11.48
CA SER A 11 -14.74 50.89 -10.14
C SER A 11 -13.65 49.82 -10.25
N ASP A 12 -12.52 50.20 -9.67
CA ASP A 12 -11.26 49.49 -9.51
C ASP A 12 -11.35 48.17 -8.71
N VAL A 13 -10.43 47.25 -9.06
CA VAL A 13 -9.64 46.38 -8.16
C VAL A 13 -10.39 45.30 -7.36
N ASP A 14 -10.15 44.03 -7.70
CA ASP A 14 -9.44 43.09 -6.81
C ASP A 14 -9.35 41.67 -7.40
N GLY A 15 -8.15 41.10 -7.34
CA GLY A 15 -7.93 39.65 -7.42
C GLY A 15 -7.24 39.13 -8.68
N ASP A 16 -5.99 39.52 -8.90
CA ASP A 16 -5.03 38.65 -9.59
C ASP A 16 -4.84 37.38 -8.74
N GLU A 17 -5.74 36.40 -8.91
CA GLU A 17 -5.36 35.01 -8.66
C GLU A 17 -4.34 34.65 -9.73
N GLU A 18 -3.06 34.94 -9.46
CA GLU A 18 -1.94 34.25 -10.10
C GLU A 18 -2.10 32.76 -9.81
N THR A 19 -2.93 32.08 -10.60
CA THR A 19 -2.76 30.67 -10.85
C THR A 19 -1.43 30.55 -11.57
N LYS A 20 -0.34 30.45 -10.80
CA LYS A 20 0.98 30.10 -11.33
C LYS A 20 0.82 28.77 -12.04
N GLU A 21 0.66 28.82 -13.36
CA GLU A 21 0.71 27.66 -14.22
C GLU A 21 2.08 27.02 -14.00
N VAL A 22 2.09 25.92 -13.24
CA VAL A 22 3.31 25.15 -13.02
C VAL A 22 3.75 24.67 -14.39
N THR A 23 4.89 25.19 -14.85
CA THR A 23 5.44 24.87 -16.17
C THR A 23 5.75 23.37 -16.24
N ASP A 24 5.70 22.79 -17.43
CA ASP A 24 5.99 21.36 -17.58
C ASP A 24 7.44 21.03 -17.21
N GLU A 25 8.36 21.99 -17.32
CA GLU A 25 9.73 21.88 -16.79
C GLU A 25 9.75 21.81 -15.25
N ASP A 26 8.98 22.65 -14.55
CA ASP A 26 8.87 22.60 -13.08
C ASP A 26 8.24 21.29 -12.59
N LYS A 27 7.26 20.75 -13.34
CA LYS A 27 6.68 19.42 -13.05
C LYS A 27 7.71 18.30 -13.26
N VAL A 28 8.48 18.35 -14.35
CA VAL A 28 9.54 17.37 -14.64
C VAL A 28 10.63 17.43 -13.57
N ASN A 29 11.07 18.62 -13.18
CA ASN A 29 12.12 18.80 -12.19
C ASN A 29 11.65 18.35 -10.79
N LYS A 30 10.41 18.65 -10.41
CA LYS A 30 9.80 18.16 -9.16
C LYS A 30 9.63 16.64 -9.15
N ARG A 31 9.28 16.03 -10.29
CA ARG A 31 9.24 14.56 -10.44
C ARG A 31 10.64 13.94 -10.33
N HIS A 32 11.65 14.57 -10.95
CA HIS A 32 13.04 14.12 -10.88
C HIS A 32 13.59 14.16 -9.44
N CYS A 33 13.34 15.25 -8.72
CA CYS A 33 13.72 15.39 -7.31
C CYS A 33 13.00 14.37 -6.40
N LYS A 34 11.72 14.11 -6.66
CA LYS A 34 10.95 13.09 -5.93
C LYS A 34 11.50 11.68 -6.18
N TYR A 35 11.86 11.38 -7.43
CA TYR A 35 12.45 10.10 -7.80
C TYR A 35 13.83 9.89 -7.14
N LEU A 36 14.69 10.92 -7.15
CA LEU A 36 16.00 10.90 -6.50
C LEU A 36 15.89 10.67 -4.98
N PHE A 37 14.91 11.31 -4.34
CA PHE A 37 14.68 11.13 -2.90
C PHE A 37 14.19 9.71 -2.58
N THR A 38 13.23 9.19 -3.33
CA THR A 38 12.77 7.80 -3.18
C THR A 38 13.90 6.81 -3.43
N PHE A 39 14.72 7.02 -4.46
CA PHE A 39 15.88 6.18 -4.75
C PHE A 39 16.89 6.17 -3.60
N TYR A 40 17.20 7.34 -3.03
CA TYR A 40 18.08 7.44 -1.87
C TYR A 40 17.55 6.64 -0.67
N MET A 41 16.25 6.74 -0.37
CA MET A 41 15.60 5.94 0.68
C MET A 41 15.68 4.44 0.40
N MET A 42 15.50 4.03 -0.86
CA MET A 42 15.65 2.62 -1.27
C MET A 42 17.06 2.13 -0.96
N CYS A 43 18.10 2.85 -1.39
CA CYS A 43 19.49 2.47 -1.13
C CYS A 43 19.80 2.31 0.36
N GLN A 44 19.27 3.17 1.22
CA GLN A 44 19.45 3.06 2.67
C GLN A 44 18.75 1.83 3.28
N GLY A 45 17.61 1.42 2.71
CA GLY A 45 16.83 0.30 3.22
C GLY A 45 17.30 -1.08 2.75
N LEU A 46 18.15 -1.14 1.72
CA LEU A 46 18.64 -2.40 1.16
C LEU A 46 19.59 -3.10 2.11
N SER A 47 19.34 -4.39 2.33
CA SER A 47 20.17 -5.24 3.18
C SER A 47 20.07 -6.70 2.77
N LEU A 48 20.87 -7.54 3.43
CA LEU A 48 20.96 -8.99 3.20
C LEU A 48 21.39 -9.31 1.76
N LEU A 49 22.70 -9.24 1.52
CA LEU A 49 23.29 -9.58 0.23
C LEU A 49 23.29 -11.10 0.03
N CYS A 50 22.71 -11.57 -1.07
CA CYS A 50 22.66 -12.99 -1.42
C CYS A 50 23.11 -13.21 -2.87
N ARG A 51 23.59 -14.41 -3.17
CA ARG A 51 23.87 -14.81 -4.55
C ARG A 51 22.57 -14.94 -5.33
N THR A 52 22.56 -14.43 -6.57
CA THR A 52 21.44 -14.60 -7.49
C THR A 52 21.27 -16.08 -7.87
N ALA A 53 20.08 -16.46 -8.33
CA ALA A 53 19.74 -17.86 -8.65
C ALA A 53 20.68 -18.47 -9.72
N ASN A 54 21.10 -17.67 -10.70
CA ASN A 54 22.07 -18.07 -11.73
C ASN A 54 23.52 -18.16 -11.22
N ARG A 55 23.79 -17.79 -9.97
CA ARG A 55 25.10 -17.81 -9.31
C ARG A 55 26.15 -16.86 -9.90
N LEU A 56 25.74 -15.95 -10.78
CA LEU A 56 26.63 -15.02 -11.49
C LEU A 56 26.77 -13.64 -10.84
N ALA A 57 25.88 -13.30 -9.90
CA ALA A 57 25.87 -11.98 -9.25
C ALA A 57 25.42 -12.08 -7.79
N HIS A 58 25.42 -10.93 -7.13
CA HIS A 58 24.80 -10.75 -5.83
C HIS A 58 23.70 -9.71 -5.93
N ALA A 59 22.66 -9.87 -5.13
CA ALA A 59 21.58 -8.90 -5.00
C ALA A 59 21.15 -8.81 -3.53
N PHE A 60 20.73 -7.62 -3.11
CA PHE A 60 20.05 -7.45 -1.84
C PHE A 60 18.65 -8.07 -1.93
N VAL A 61 18.26 -8.80 -0.88
CA VAL A 61 16.95 -9.49 -0.84
C VAL A 61 16.03 -8.96 0.25
N LYS A 62 16.50 -8.02 1.08
CA LYS A 62 15.70 -7.35 2.09
C LYS A 62 15.69 -5.83 1.83
N LEU A 63 14.52 -5.23 1.97
CA LEU A 63 14.32 -3.80 1.87
C LEU A 63 13.44 -3.30 3.03
N ASP A 64 14.02 -2.45 3.88
CA ASP A 64 13.33 -1.81 5.00
C ASP A 64 13.08 -0.33 4.69
N LEU A 65 11.81 0.00 4.50
CA LEU A 65 11.31 1.34 4.21
C LEU A 65 10.28 1.76 5.26
N LYS A 66 10.38 1.21 6.47
CA LYS A 66 9.50 1.57 7.57
C LYS A 66 9.69 3.04 7.97
N ASP A 67 8.58 3.73 8.27
CA ASP A 67 8.57 5.10 8.79
C ASP A 67 9.32 6.11 7.89
N LYS A 68 9.13 6.03 6.56
CA LYS A 68 9.84 6.90 5.58
C LYS A 68 8.96 7.98 4.95
N GLY A 69 7.69 8.08 5.35
CA GLY A 69 6.76 9.07 4.80
C GLY A 69 6.51 8.91 3.28
N LEU A 70 6.72 7.71 2.74
CA LEU A 70 6.60 7.44 1.32
C LEU A 70 5.14 7.54 0.88
N ASN A 71 4.90 8.24 -0.22
CA ASN A 71 3.61 8.26 -0.92
C ASN A 71 3.69 7.66 -2.33
N ASP A 72 4.88 7.24 -2.75
CA ASP A 72 5.16 6.64 -4.05
C ASP A 72 6.32 5.64 -3.90
N ILE A 73 6.14 4.46 -4.49
CA ILE A 73 7.09 3.36 -4.49
C ILE A 73 7.36 2.82 -5.89
N ALA A 74 7.09 3.58 -6.96
CA ALA A 74 7.27 3.13 -8.33
C ALA A 74 8.67 2.56 -8.62
N ALA A 75 9.71 3.14 -7.99
CA ALA A 75 11.09 2.69 -8.11
C ALA A 75 11.33 1.25 -7.60
N ILE A 76 10.47 0.74 -6.69
CA ILE A 76 10.61 -0.60 -6.13
C ILE A 76 10.56 -1.69 -7.20
N SER A 77 9.90 -1.41 -8.32
CA SER A 77 9.74 -2.36 -9.42
C SER A 77 11.04 -2.80 -10.08
N SER A 78 12.11 -2.04 -9.88
CA SER A 78 13.46 -2.40 -10.35
C SER A 78 14.18 -3.39 -9.43
N TYR A 79 13.73 -3.56 -8.18
CA TYR A 79 14.37 -4.42 -7.18
C TYR A 79 13.76 -5.82 -7.15
N ILE A 80 13.73 -6.49 -8.31
CA ILE A 80 13.09 -7.80 -8.53
C ILE A 80 13.60 -8.95 -7.63
N HIS A 81 14.75 -8.74 -6.99
CA HIS A 81 15.39 -9.71 -6.09
C HIS A 81 14.92 -9.59 -4.62
N ILE A 82 14.09 -8.61 -4.29
CA ILE A 82 13.54 -8.48 -2.94
C ILE A 82 12.64 -9.66 -2.60
N ARG A 83 12.82 -10.16 -1.37
CA ARG A 83 12.08 -11.28 -0.76
C ARG A 83 11.42 -10.86 0.54
N PHE A 84 12.00 -9.89 1.25
CA PHE A 84 11.50 -9.35 2.51
C PHE A 84 11.35 -7.83 2.40
N LEU A 85 10.11 -7.35 2.52
CA LEU A 85 9.80 -5.94 2.33
C LEU A 85 8.95 -5.38 3.48
N ASP A 86 9.47 -4.37 4.16
CA ASP A 86 8.70 -3.56 5.13
C ASP A 86 8.42 -2.16 4.57
N LEU A 87 7.15 -1.87 4.34
CA LEU A 87 6.58 -0.58 3.92
C LEU A 87 5.66 0.01 5.00
N SER A 88 5.70 -0.51 6.23
CA SER A 88 4.82 -0.01 7.29
C SER A 88 5.10 1.43 7.68
N ASN A 89 4.05 2.11 8.14
CA ASN A 89 4.05 3.50 8.55
C ASN A 89 4.52 4.46 7.43
N ASN A 90 3.93 4.29 6.25
CA ASN A 90 4.06 5.21 5.13
C ASN A 90 2.68 5.78 4.74
N LEU A 91 2.66 6.66 3.75
CA LEU A 91 1.49 7.37 3.25
C LEU A 91 1.06 6.83 1.86
N LEU A 92 1.18 5.51 1.67
CA LEU A 92 0.94 4.85 0.38
C LEU A 92 -0.56 4.71 0.11
N THR A 93 -0.97 5.13 -1.08
CA THR A 93 -2.34 4.95 -1.60
C THR A 93 -2.40 3.97 -2.76
N ASP A 94 -1.26 3.70 -3.39
CA ASP A 94 -1.12 2.69 -4.45
C ASP A 94 0.03 1.74 -4.11
N LEU A 95 -0.26 0.45 -4.23
CA LEU A 95 0.71 -0.62 -4.04
C LEU A 95 0.92 -1.46 -5.32
N SER A 96 0.32 -1.04 -6.45
CA SER A 96 0.49 -1.70 -7.74
C SER A 96 1.96 -1.96 -8.17
N PRO A 97 2.95 -1.12 -7.79
CA PRO A 97 4.36 -1.40 -8.11
C PRO A 97 4.89 -2.73 -7.53
N LEU A 98 4.27 -3.25 -6.46
CA LEU A 98 4.64 -4.52 -5.85
C LEU A 98 4.38 -5.73 -6.75
N SER A 99 3.53 -5.60 -7.79
CA SER A 99 3.21 -6.68 -8.74
C SER A 99 4.44 -7.25 -9.48
N SER A 100 5.51 -6.47 -9.58
CA SER A 100 6.80 -6.87 -10.15
C SER A 100 7.61 -7.80 -9.25
N LEU A 101 7.37 -7.81 -7.94
CA LEU A 101 8.13 -8.56 -6.93
C LEU A 101 7.59 -9.98 -6.79
N THR A 102 7.48 -10.71 -7.91
CA THR A 102 6.79 -12.02 -8.00
C THR A 102 7.31 -13.09 -7.04
N HIS A 103 8.52 -12.94 -6.51
CA HIS A 103 9.16 -13.87 -5.58
C HIS A 103 9.15 -13.37 -4.13
N LEU A 104 8.35 -12.35 -3.80
CA LEU A 104 8.25 -11.82 -2.44
C LEU A 104 7.72 -12.91 -1.49
N LEU A 105 8.38 -13.09 -0.35
CA LEU A 105 8.04 -14.10 0.65
C LEU A 105 7.38 -13.48 1.88
N TRP A 106 7.76 -12.24 2.20
CA TRP A 106 7.34 -11.52 3.39
C TRP A 106 7.04 -10.07 3.02
N LEU A 107 5.83 -9.62 3.33
CA LEU A 107 5.39 -8.25 3.12
C LEU A 107 4.74 -7.72 4.38
N LYS A 108 5.19 -6.54 4.80
CA LYS A 108 4.47 -5.71 5.75
C LYS A 108 4.18 -4.37 5.09
N ALA A 109 2.92 -3.97 5.04
CA ALA A 109 2.52 -2.73 4.40
C ALA A 109 1.39 -2.05 5.18
N SER A 110 1.47 -0.72 5.27
CA SER A 110 0.36 0.13 5.70
C SER A 110 -0.11 0.96 4.52
N GLY A 111 -1.41 0.96 4.24
CA GLY A 111 -2.00 1.72 3.14
C GLY A 111 -3.52 1.75 3.24
N SER A 112 -4.10 2.82 2.71
CA SER A 112 -5.55 3.03 2.72
C SER A 112 -6.30 2.20 1.69
N VAL A 113 -5.59 1.64 0.70
CA VAL A 113 -6.18 0.86 -0.39
C VAL A 113 -5.46 -0.48 -0.51
N TRP A 114 -6.19 -1.56 -0.24
CA TRP A 114 -5.71 -2.91 -0.49
C TRP A 114 -6.14 -3.34 -1.90
N GLN A 115 -5.18 -3.82 -2.68
CA GLN A 115 -5.42 -4.42 -3.99
C GLN A 115 -5.02 -5.90 -3.93
N PRO A 116 -5.73 -6.79 -4.64
CA PRO A 116 -5.35 -8.20 -4.69
C PRO A 116 -4.06 -8.40 -5.49
N PHE A 117 -3.01 -8.90 -4.83
CA PHE A 117 -1.72 -9.21 -5.48
C PHE A 117 -1.68 -10.64 -6.00
N THR A 118 -2.38 -10.92 -7.10
CA THR A 118 -2.41 -12.26 -7.71
C THR A 118 -1.04 -12.71 -8.22
N GLN A 119 -0.12 -11.79 -8.45
CA GLN A 119 1.24 -12.05 -8.95
C GLN A 119 2.21 -12.50 -7.85
N LEU A 120 1.89 -12.28 -6.56
CA LEU A 120 2.77 -12.62 -5.43
C LEU A 120 2.57 -14.08 -5.02
N THR A 121 2.82 -14.99 -5.96
CA THR A 121 2.50 -16.44 -5.84
C THR A 121 3.29 -17.17 -4.76
N TYR A 122 4.42 -16.60 -4.32
CA TYR A 122 5.28 -17.16 -3.28
C TYR A 122 5.12 -16.48 -1.91
N LEU A 123 4.19 -15.54 -1.77
CA LEU A 123 4.02 -14.79 -0.52
C LEU A 123 3.55 -15.72 0.60
N GLN A 124 4.35 -15.83 1.65
CA GLN A 124 4.06 -16.71 2.79
C GLN A 124 3.54 -15.92 3.98
N TRP A 125 4.09 -14.73 4.22
CA TRP A 125 3.70 -13.88 5.32
C TRP A 125 3.26 -12.51 4.85
N LEU A 126 2.05 -12.14 5.26
CA LEU A 126 1.47 -10.83 5.00
C LEU A 126 1.04 -10.15 6.30
N SER A 127 1.46 -8.92 6.50
CA SER A 127 0.97 -8.06 7.56
C SER A 127 0.45 -6.74 7.00
N ILE A 128 -0.86 -6.56 7.07
CA ILE A 128 -1.57 -5.31 6.75
C ILE A 128 -2.37 -4.81 7.95
N ALA A 129 -1.72 -4.88 9.11
CA ALA A 129 -2.28 -4.44 10.37
C ALA A 129 -2.44 -2.91 10.42
N ALA A 130 -3.43 -2.44 11.19
CA ALA A 130 -3.73 -1.04 11.43
C ALA A 130 -4.06 -0.24 10.16
N ASN A 131 -4.65 -0.90 9.16
CA ASN A 131 -5.21 -0.25 7.97
C ASN A 131 -6.72 0.00 8.16
N ARG A 132 -7.36 0.69 7.21
CA ARG A 132 -8.81 0.95 7.22
C ARG A 132 -9.58 -0.13 6.46
N LEU A 133 -9.15 -1.39 6.54
CA LEU A 133 -9.76 -2.46 5.75
C LEU A 133 -11.13 -2.84 6.30
N THR A 134 -12.17 -2.60 5.49
CA THR A 134 -13.48 -3.24 5.61
C THR A 134 -13.54 -4.32 4.54
N VAL A 135 -13.64 -5.59 4.92
CA VAL A 135 -13.63 -6.70 3.95
C VAL A 135 -14.75 -6.51 2.94
N ASN A 136 -14.41 -6.51 1.64
CA ASN A 136 -15.37 -6.61 0.55
C ASN A 136 -15.24 -8.03 -0.05
N PRO A 137 -16.35 -8.74 -0.29
CA PRO A 137 -16.37 -10.14 -0.75
C PRO A 137 -15.67 -10.44 -2.09
N ARG A 138 -15.04 -9.46 -2.76
CA ARG A 138 -14.29 -9.63 -4.02
C ARG A 138 -12.76 -9.80 -3.87
N THR A 139 -12.21 -9.85 -2.67
CA THR A 139 -10.74 -9.74 -2.41
C THR A 139 -10.02 -11.07 -2.16
N CYS A 140 -10.64 -12.16 -2.60
CA CYS A 140 -10.31 -13.54 -2.32
C CYS A 140 -9.03 -14.04 -3.05
N TYR A 141 -7.82 -13.63 -2.64
CA TYR A 141 -6.55 -14.10 -3.27
C TYR A 141 -5.37 -14.27 -2.32
N LEU A 142 -5.60 -14.36 -1.01
CA LEU A 142 -4.52 -14.52 -0.03
C LEU A 142 -4.12 -15.99 0.12
N ILE A 143 -3.28 -16.47 -0.80
CA ILE A 143 -2.64 -17.80 -0.75
C ILE A 143 -1.55 -17.93 0.33
N THR A 144 -1.48 -16.97 1.26
CA THR A 144 -0.42 -16.88 2.28
C THR A 144 -0.57 -17.95 3.34
N LEU A 145 0.55 -18.41 3.90
CA LEU A 145 0.57 -19.32 5.05
C LEU A 145 0.12 -18.63 6.33
N HIS A 146 0.47 -17.35 6.45
CA HIS A 146 0.18 -16.59 7.63
C HIS A 146 -0.32 -15.21 7.18
N SER A 147 -1.34 -14.68 7.85
CA SER A 147 -1.83 -13.31 7.62
C SER A 147 -2.15 -12.59 8.94
N SER A 148 -1.64 -11.37 9.08
CA SER A 148 -1.96 -10.45 10.17
C SER A 148 -2.79 -9.27 9.67
N LEU A 149 -4.07 -9.29 10.06
CA LEU A 149 -5.08 -8.27 9.78
C LEU A 149 -5.47 -7.50 11.04
N LYS A 150 -4.60 -7.50 12.07
CA LYS A 150 -4.81 -6.84 13.36
C LYS A 150 -5.18 -5.36 13.20
N GLY A 151 -6.15 -4.86 13.96
CA GLY A 151 -6.41 -3.42 14.04
C GLY A 151 -7.06 -2.82 12.78
N ASN A 152 -7.77 -3.61 11.99
CA ASN A 152 -8.54 -3.14 10.84
C ASN A 152 -10.02 -2.88 11.20
N GLY A 153 -10.84 -2.57 10.20
CA GLY A 153 -12.28 -2.31 10.36
C GLY A 153 -13.16 -3.53 10.03
N ILE A 154 -12.66 -4.75 10.17
CA ILE A 154 -13.37 -5.97 9.74
C ILE A 154 -14.54 -6.24 10.69
N GLN A 155 -15.76 -6.35 10.15
CA GLN A 155 -17.01 -6.54 10.92
C GLN A 155 -17.55 -7.97 10.88
N ASP A 156 -17.33 -8.68 9.78
CA ASP A 156 -17.73 -10.07 9.61
C ASP A 156 -16.68 -10.84 8.79
N MET A 157 -16.88 -12.15 8.68
CA MET A 157 -16.00 -13.07 7.96
C MET A 157 -16.49 -13.35 6.53
N THR A 158 -17.40 -12.54 5.97
CA THR A 158 -17.85 -12.73 4.59
C THR A 158 -16.69 -12.53 3.62
N GLY A 159 -16.47 -13.51 2.74
CA GLY A 159 -15.31 -13.53 1.83
C GLY A 159 -14.08 -14.30 2.35
N PHE A 160 -14.09 -14.85 3.57
CA PHE A 160 -13.06 -15.82 3.99
C PHE A 160 -13.43 -17.25 3.55
N GLN A 161 -13.45 -17.48 2.24
CA GLN A 161 -13.84 -18.76 1.63
C GLN A 161 -12.64 -19.71 1.47
N SER A 162 -12.85 -21.01 1.69
CA SER A 162 -11.79 -22.03 1.65
C SER A 162 -10.99 -22.02 0.36
N VAL A 163 -11.66 -21.78 -0.78
CA VAL A 163 -11.04 -21.72 -2.12
C VAL A 163 -9.87 -20.75 -2.23
N CYS A 164 -9.85 -19.71 -1.40
CA CYS A 164 -8.87 -18.63 -1.49
C CYS A 164 -7.83 -18.65 -0.36
N PHE A 165 -8.07 -19.45 0.67
CA PHE A 165 -7.26 -19.53 1.88
C PHE A 165 -6.83 -20.97 2.19
N THR A 166 -6.73 -21.83 1.16
CA THR A 166 -6.33 -23.23 1.30
C THR A 166 -4.98 -23.39 2.01
N ASN A 167 -4.08 -22.44 1.89
CA ASN A 167 -2.76 -22.49 2.52
C ASN A 167 -2.71 -21.78 3.88
N LEU A 168 -3.77 -21.10 4.31
CA LEU A 168 -3.74 -20.26 5.50
C LEU A 168 -3.68 -21.11 6.77
N VAL A 169 -2.55 -21.03 7.47
CA VAL A 169 -2.27 -21.73 8.73
C VAL A 169 -2.49 -20.82 9.93
N THR A 170 -2.21 -19.52 9.81
CA THR A 170 -2.30 -18.57 10.93
C THR A 170 -3.00 -17.28 10.51
N LEU A 171 -4.03 -16.89 11.26
CA LEU A 171 -4.80 -15.67 11.04
C LEU A 171 -4.89 -14.85 12.33
N GLU A 172 -4.46 -13.59 12.26
CA GLU A 172 -4.51 -12.64 13.38
C GLU A 172 -5.49 -11.50 13.07
N LEU A 173 -6.56 -11.42 13.85
CA LEU A 173 -7.72 -10.52 13.66
C LEU A 173 -8.00 -9.67 14.91
N ARG A 174 -7.13 -9.64 15.92
CA ARG A 174 -7.33 -8.81 17.12
C ARG A 174 -7.48 -7.32 16.77
N GLY A 175 -8.30 -6.61 17.55
CA GLY A 175 -8.51 -5.17 17.35
C GLY A 175 -9.33 -4.82 16.10
N ASN A 176 -10.08 -5.77 15.55
CA ASN A 176 -11.13 -5.52 14.56
C ASN A 176 -12.50 -5.28 15.24
N HIS A 177 -13.55 -5.06 14.44
CA HIS A 177 -14.92 -4.82 14.89
C HIS A 177 -15.85 -6.03 14.62
N LEU A 178 -15.31 -7.24 14.73
CA LEU A 178 -16.03 -8.48 14.42
C LEU A 178 -17.27 -8.61 15.31
N THR A 179 -18.44 -8.67 14.70
CA THR A 179 -19.73 -8.95 15.38
C THR A 179 -20.10 -10.43 15.30
N THR A 180 -19.52 -11.16 14.34
CA THR A 180 -19.77 -12.57 14.11
C THR A 180 -18.55 -13.27 13.52
N THR A 181 -18.41 -14.57 13.79
CA THR A 181 -17.45 -15.47 13.14
C THR A 181 -18.12 -16.44 12.18
N ALA A 182 -19.42 -16.28 11.90
CA ALA A 182 -20.14 -17.08 10.94
C ALA A 182 -19.55 -16.91 9.53
N GLY A 183 -19.50 -17.99 8.75
CA GLY A 183 -18.94 -17.99 7.39
C GLY A 183 -17.43 -18.21 7.31
N ILE A 184 -16.77 -18.52 8.43
CA ILE A 184 -15.35 -18.93 8.41
C ILE A 184 -15.21 -20.34 7.82
N ASP A 185 -14.57 -20.43 6.66
CA ASP A 185 -14.25 -21.71 6.01
C ASP A 185 -12.76 -21.73 5.66
N LEU A 186 -11.93 -22.16 6.61
CA LEU A 186 -10.47 -22.11 6.54
C LEU A 186 -9.88 -23.48 6.91
N PRO A 187 -9.82 -24.43 5.96
CA PRO A 187 -9.65 -25.86 6.25
C PRO A 187 -8.30 -26.23 6.86
N ASN A 188 -7.26 -25.42 6.62
CA ASN A 188 -5.90 -25.67 7.10
C ASN A 188 -5.47 -24.74 8.25
N LEU A 189 -6.40 -23.96 8.80
CA LEU A 189 -6.10 -23.00 9.85
C LEU A 189 -5.78 -23.72 11.16
N LYS A 190 -4.60 -23.43 11.72
CA LYS A 190 -4.13 -23.99 13.00
C LYS A 190 -4.14 -22.96 14.12
N ARG A 191 -4.02 -21.68 13.79
CA ARG A 191 -3.94 -20.57 14.75
C ARG A 191 -4.85 -19.44 14.33
N LEU A 192 -5.82 -19.13 15.18
CA LEU A 192 -6.76 -18.03 14.99
C LEU A 192 -6.69 -17.13 16.23
N TYR A 193 -6.31 -15.87 16.02
CA TYR A 193 -6.26 -14.89 17.11
C TYR A 193 -7.42 -13.90 16.96
N LEU A 194 -8.35 -13.99 17.89
CA LEU A 194 -9.53 -13.13 17.99
C LEU A 194 -9.52 -12.47 19.36
N VAL A 195 -9.59 -11.14 19.40
CA VAL A 195 -9.94 -10.36 20.61
C VAL A 195 -10.49 -9.02 20.11
N THR A 196 -11.76 -8.76 20.39
CA THR A 196 -12.34 -7.42 20.37
C THR A 196 -11.88 -6.67 21.63
N LYS A 197 -11.65 -5.36 21.54
CA LYS A 197 -11.54 -4.56 22.78
C LYS A 197 -12.81 -4.84 23.60
N ALA A 198 -12.62 -5.27 24.85
CA ALA A 198 -13.70 -5.20 25.84
C ALA A 198 -14.05 -3.71 26.03
N LEU A 199 -15.35 -3.43 25.90
CA LEU A 199 -16.11 -2.20 26.19
C LEU A 199 -15.31 -0.93 26.50
#